data_AF-A0A957FLA5-F1
#
_entry.id   AF-A0A957FLA5-F1
#
_cell.length_a   1.000
_cell.length_b   1.000
_cell.length_c   1.000
_cell.angle_alpha   90.00
_cell.angle_beta   90.00
_cell.angle_gamma   90.00
#
_symmetry.space_group_name_H-M   'P 1'
#
loop_
_entity.id
_entity.type
_entity.pdbx_description
1 polymer ?
#
loop_
_entity_poly.entity_id
_entity_poly.type
_entity_poly.pdbx_seq_one_letter_code
_entity_poly.pdbx_strand_id
1 'polypeptide(L)'
;MSGLSDLHITAVNEATAVPQTDIGHSWRLALSPHAQPGRYADAQLDDTHGRGRSDYRWQPTATKSVRLTLRARFSHPAVQFSGTAGFGFWNAPFGDPSVPWPTLPQATWFFLASPHCDLPLAPLQADGSFTPGRGWFANTLDTTRPRALALAPLALPTLLANRFT
;
A
#
# COMPACT_ATOMS: atom_id res chain seq x y z
N MET A 1 6.29 16.60 18.70
CA MET A 1 5.86 15.18 18.80
C MET A 1 4.33 15.11 18.79
N SER A 2 3.66 15.53 17.72
CA SER A 2 2.18 15.62 17.63
C SER A 2 1.61 14.95 16.37
N GLY A 3 2.32 13.99 15.77
CA GLY A 3 2.02 13.51 14.41
C GLY A 3 1.08 12.31 14.30
N LEU A 4 0.76 11.61 15.39
CA LEU A 4 0.06 10.31 15.36
C LEU A 4 -1.42 10.38 15.79
N SER A 5 -1.89 11.53 16.30
CA SER A 5 -3.27 11.69 16.78
C SER A 5 -4.34 11.73 15.68
N ASP A 6 -3.93 11.81 14.41
CA ASP A 6 -4.86 11.94 13.27
C ASP A 6 -4.61 10.88 12.19
N LEU A 7 -4.10 9.70 12.59
CA LEU A 7 -4.16 8.55 11.71
C LEU A 7 -5.61 8.11 11.56
N HIS A 8 -6.06 8.02 10.33
CA HIS A 8 -7.27 7.32 9.97
C HIS A 8 -7.01 5.81 10.00
N ILE A 9 -8.01 5.08 10.48
CA ILE A 9 -7.96 3.64 10.63
C ILE A 9 -9.02 3.07 9.72
N THR A 10 -8.57 2.29 8.75
CA THR A 10 -9.45 1.52 7.87
C THR A 10 -9.40 0.06 8.29
N ALA A 11 -10.57 -0.54 8.51
CA ALA A 11 -10.73 -1.96 8.78
C ALA A 11 -11.89 -2.48 7.93
N VAL A 12 -11.56 -3.22 6.87
CA VAL A 12 -12.52 -3.81 5.92
C VAL A 12 -12.58 -5.30 6.16
N ASN A 13 -13.80 -5.83 6.29
CA ASN A 13 -14.11 -7.27 6.37
C ASN A 13 -13.31 -8.03 7.43
N GLU A 14 -13.88 -8.22 8.62
CA GLU A 14 -13.29 -8.95 9.77
C GLU A 14 -11.84 -8.57 10.15
N ALA A 15 -11.31 -7.48 9.59
CA ALA A 15 -10.02 -6.93 9.88
C ALA A 15 -10.10 -6.04 11.13
N THR A 16 -8.99 -5.90 11.84
CA THR A 16 -8.92 -5.09 13.06
C THR A 16 -7.63 -4.28 13.08
N ALA A 17 -7.73 -3.10 13.66
CA ALA A 17 -6.61 -2.21 13.91
C ALA A 17 -6.78 -1.62 15.32
N VAL A 18 -6.00 -2.13 16.28
CA VAL A 18 -6.21 -1.86 17.71
C VAL A 18 -4.95 -1.19 18.28
N PRO A 19 -5.07 -0.09 19.03
CA PRO A 19 -3.92 0.49 19.71
C PRO A 19 -3.36 -0.51 20.73
N GLN A 20 -2.04 -0.52 20.92
CA GLN A 20 -1.37 -1.38 21.91
C GLN A 20 -0.93 -0.51 23.08
N THR A 21 -1.46 -0.79 24.26
CA THR A 21 -1.19 -0.04 25.49
C THR A 21 0.23 -0.25 26.03
N ASP A 22 0.85 -1.37 25.68
CA ASP A 22 2.05 -1.87 26.35
C ASP A 22 3.35 -1.39 25.69
N ILE A 23 3.26 -0.81 24.47
CA ILE A 23 4.42 -0.41 23.67
C ILE A 23 4.18 0.97 23.04
N GLY A 24 4.07 2.01 23.87
CA GLY A 24 3.94 3.41 23.41
C GLY A 24 2.83 3.63 22.36
N HIS A 25 3.08 4.50 21.37
CA HIS A 25 2.16 4.72 20.25
C HIS A 25 2.29 3.62 19.18
N SER A 26 1.88 2.39 19.50
CA SER A 26 1.87 1.29 18.53
C SER A 26 0.47 0.76 18.26
N TRP A 27 0.32 0.15 17.10
CA TRP A 27 -0.93 -0.40 16.60
C TRP A 27 -0.72 -1.86 16.20
N ARG A 28 -1.73 -2.69 16.46
CA ARG A 28 -1.80 -4.06 15.96
C ARG A 28 -2.83 -4.12 14.85
N LEU A 29 -2.37 -4.45 13.66
CA LEU A 29 -3.20 -4.75 12.49
C LEU A 29 -3.34 -6.27 12.38
N ALA A 30 -4.55 -6.75 12.18
CA ALA A 30 -4.82 -8.18 12.03
C ALA A 30 -6.00 -8.43 11.09
N LEU A 31 -5.86 -9.44 10.25
CA LEU A 31 -6.96 -10.04 9.51
C LEU A 31 -7.51 -11.23 10.30
N SER A 32 -8.83 -11.38 10.35
CA SER A 32 -9.47 -12.54 10.96
C SER A 32 -9.05 -13.83 10.25
N PRO A 33 -8.79 -14.93 10.97
CA PRO A 33 -8.60 -16.25 10.37
C PRO A 33 -9.87 -16.77 9.69
N HIS A 34 -11.03 -16.16 9.96
CA HIS A 34 -12.32 -16.47 9.33
C HIS A 34 -12.62 -15.61 8.11
N ALA A 35 -11.68 -14.75 7.68
CA ALA A 35 -11.82 -13.97 6.46
C ALA A 35 -12.17 -14.90 5.28
N GLN A 36 -13.29 -14.63 4.64
CA GLN A 36 -13.85 -15.52 3.63
C GLN A 36 -12.96 -15.56 2.38
N PRO A 37 -12.65 -16.75 1.85
CA PRO A 37 -11.97 -16.87 0.56
C PRO A 37 -12.70 -16.09 -0.53
N GLY A 38 -11.96 -15.39 -1.38
CA GLY A 38 -12.53 -14.56 -2.45
C GLY A 38 -13.12 -13.22 -1.99
N ARG A 39 -13.08 -12.91 -0.69
CA ARG A 39 -13.53 -11.62 -0.15
C ARG A 39 -12.33 -10.80 0.29
N TYR A 40 -12.23 -9.57 -0.22
CA TYR A 40 -11.15 -8.65 0.15
C TYR A 40 -11.21 -8.32 1.65
N ALA A 41 -10.08 -8.32 2.36
CA ALA A 41 -10.02 -7.90 3.76
C ALA A 41 -8.77 -7.04 3.96
N ASP A 42 -8.88 -5.98 4.77
CA ASP A 42 -7.81 -4.99 4.92
C ASP A 42 -7.82 -4.32 6.28
N ALA A 43 -6.65 -4.15 6.88
CA ALA A 43 -6.44 -3.34 8.07
C ALA A 43 -5.30 -2.36 7.76
N GLN A 44 -5.62 -1.07 7.73
CA GLN A 44 -4.72 -0.01 7.29
C GLN A 44 -4.73 1.17 8.25
N LEU A 45 -3.57 1.82 8.35
CA LEU A 45 -3.41 3.15 8.92
C LEU A 45 -2.96 4.10 7.81
N ASP A 46 -3.65 5.21 7.65
CA ASP A 46 -3.26 6.28 6.72
C ASP A 46 -3.60 7.65 7.32
N ASP A 47 -3.18 8.72 6.66
CA ASP A 47 -3.48 10.10 7.09
C ASP A 47 -4.06 10.95 5.96
N THR A 48 -4.56 10.28 4.92
CA THR A 48 -5.08 10.88 3.69
C THR A 48 -6.61 10.95 3.68
N HIS A 49 -7.28 10.08 4.44
CA HIS A 49 -8.73 9.98 4.47
C HIS A 49 -9.42 11.32 4.78
N GLY A 50 -10.41 11.69 3.95
CA GLY A 50 -11.21 12.91 4.13
C GLY A 50 -10.45 14.21 3.93
N ARG A 51 -9.24 14.16 3.34
CA ARG A 51 -8.42 15.34 3.05
C ARG A 51 -8.33 15.57 1.54
N GLY A 52 -8.40 16.83 1.13
CA GLY A 52 -7.98 17.23 -0.20
C GLY A 52 -6.47 17.00 -0.37
N ARG A 53 -6.01 16.75 -1.61
CA ARG A 53 -4.58 16.47 -1.88
C ARG A 53 -3.65 17.63 -1.48
N SER A 54 -4.13 18.86 -1.58
CA SER A 54 -3.42 20.06 -1.10
C SER A 54 -3.22 20.07 0.41
N ASP A 55 -3.98 19.27 1.16
CA ASP A 55 -3.97 19.21 2.62
C ASP A 55 -3.28 17.94 3.13
N TYR A 56 -2.68 17.15 2.24
CA TYR A 56 -1.85 16.01 2.62
C TYR A 56 -0.65 16.50 3.41
N ARG A 57 -0.40 15.87 4.56
CA ARG A 57 0.65 16.27 5.51
C ARG A 57 2.05 16.15 4.91
N TRP A 58 2.22 15.12 4.11
CA TRP A 58 3.49 14.68 3.57
C TRP A 58 3.68 15.14 2.12
N GLN A 59 3.76 16.46 1.93
CA GLN A 59 4.11 17.05 0.64
C GLN A 59 5.59 17.39 0.59
N PRO A 60 6.38 16.74 -0.29
CA PRO A 60 7.74 17.20 -0.56
C PRO A 60 7.68 18.53 -1.30
N THR A 61 8.51 19.49 -0.89
CA THR A 61 8.66 20.79 -1.57
C THR A 61 10.12 20.98 -1.96
N ALA A 62 10.43 22.05 -2.70
CA ALA A 62 11.80 22.38 -3.06
C ALA A 62 12.73 22.53 -1.83
N THR A 63 12.18 22.84 -0.65
CA THR A 63 12.93 23.06 0.60
C THR A 63 12.64 22.03 1.69
N LYS A 64 11.65 21.14 1.50
CA LYS A 64 11.20 20.18 2.52
C LYS A 64 11.26 18.76 1.96
N SER A 65 12.09 17.92 2.58
CA SER A 65 12.06 16.47 2.36
C SER A 65 11.10 15.80 3.35
N VAL A 66 10.51 14.68 2.92
CA VAL A 66 9.67 13.83 3.74
C VAL A 66 10.46 12.58 4.13
N ARG A 67 10.40 12.18 5.40
CA ARG A 67 11.02 10.96 5.92
C ARG A 67 10.00 10.14 6.68
N LEU A 68 9.88 8.86 6.33
CA LEU A 68 9.14 7.86 7.10
C LEU A 68 10.13 7.02 7.90
N THR A 69 9.91 6.92 9.21
CA THR A 69 10.64 6.00 10.09
C THR A 69 9.60 5.20 10.85
N LEU A 70 9.66 3.87 10.69
CA LEU A 70 8.75 2.96 11.36
C LEU A 70 9.48 1.71 11.81
N ARG A 71 8.91 1.08 12.84
CA ARG A 71 9.30 -0.24 13.30
C ARG A 71 8.05 -1.10 13.29
N ALA A 72 8.07 -2.15 12.48
CA ALA A 72 7.01 -3.14 12.39
C ALA A 72 7.56 -4.52 12.77
N ARG A 73 6.67 -5.39 13.27
CA ARG A 73 6.96 -6.81 13.47
C ARG A 73 5.74 -7.63 13.05
N PHE A 74 5.97 -8.82 12.54
CA PHE A 74 4.92 -9.82 12.42
C PHE A 74 4.80 -10.60 13.74
N SER A 75 3.57 -10.89 14.16
CA SER A 75 3.33 -11.70 15.36
C SER A 75 3.67 -13.18 15.14
N HIS A 76 3.81 -13.62 13.89
CA HIS A 76 4.09 -15.00 13.49
C HIS A 76 5.23 -15.02 12.45
N PRO A 77 5.88 -16.17 12.24
CA PRO A 77 6.83 -16.34 11.15
C PRO A 77 6.21 -15.99 9.79
N ALA A 78 7.01 -15.39 8.89
CA ALA A 78 6.54 -14.97 7.57
C ALA A 78 5.93 -16.12 6.73
N VAL A 79 6.32 -17.37 6.98
CA VAL A 79 5.75 -18.55 6.31
C VAL A 79 4.29 -18.82 6.68
N GLN A 80 3.82 -18.31 7.82
CA GLN A 80 2.41 -18.43 8.26
C GLN A 80 1.58 -17.21 7.84
N PHE A 81 2.23 -16.17 7.31
CA PHE A 81 1.54 -14.99 6.81
C PHE A 81 0.73 -15.37 5.57
N SER A 82 -0.48 -14.83 5.43
CA SER A 82 -1.33 -15.01 4.26
C SER A 82 -1.74 -13.64 3.73
N GLY A 83 -1.72 -13.49 2.40
CA GLY A 83 -1.94 -12.22 1.75
C GLY A 83 -0.71 -11.33 1.77
N THR A 84 -0.93 -10.04 1.96
CA THR A 84 0.08 -9.00 1.73
C THR A 84 0.11 -7.98 2.85
N ALA A 85 1.29 -7.46 3.17
CA ALA A 85 1.46 -6.38 4.14
C ALA A 85 2.53 -5.41 3.65
N GLY A 86 2.45 -4.14 4.04
CA GLY A 86 3.43 -3.17 3.62
C GLY A 86 3.22 -1.80 4.23
N PHE A 87 4.08 -0.88 3.82
CA PHE A 87 4.06 0.53 4.24
C PHE A 87 4.80 1.38 3.22
N GLY A 88 4.42 2.65 3.10
CA GLY A 88 5.07 3.55 2.17
C GLY A 88 4.28 4.83 1.92
N PHE A 89 4.64 5.51 0.84
CA PHE A 89 3.96 6.72 0.38
C PHE A 89 3.07 6.39 -0.80
N TRP A 90 1.84 6.91 -0.76
CA TRP A 90 0.83 6.74 -1.81
C TRP A 90 0.05 8.04 -1.97
N ASN A 91 -0.15 8.48 -3.21
CA ASN A 91 -0.86 9.74 -3.49
C ASN A 91 -2.39 9.60 -3.61
N ALA A 92 -2.95 8.44 -3.22
CA ALA A 92 -4.37 8.12 -3.27
C ALA A 92 -5.03 8.57 -4.61
N PRO A 93 -4.60 7.99 -5.75
CA PRO A 93 -5.11 8.37 -7.06
C PRO A 93 -6.60 8.05 -7.22
N PHE A 94 -7.10 7.05 -6.48
CA PHE A 94 -8.49 6.60 -6.48
C PHE A 94 -9.07 6.42 -5.06
N GLY A 95 -8.31 6.79 -4.02
CA GLY A 95 -8.46 6.24 -2.65
C GLY A 95 -9.55 6.86 -1.78
N ASP A 96 -10.18 7.95 -2.21
CA ASP A 96 -11.30 8.56 -1.48
C ASP A 96 -12.42 8.85 -2.49
N PRO A 97 -13.58 8.17 -2.41
CA PRO A 97 -14.74 8.44 -3.25
C PRO A 97 -15.27 9.88 -3.16
N SER A 98 -14.91 10.61 -2.09
CA SER A 98 -15.24 12.02 -1.90
C SER A 98 -14.26 12.99 -2.59
N VAL A 99 -13.15 12.50 -3.14
CA VAL A 99 -12.21 13.29 -3.94
C VAL A 99 -12.59 13.16 -5.43
N PRO A 100 -13.15 14.21 -6.06
CA PRO A 100 -13.85 14.09 -7.34
C PRO A 100 -12.94 13.87 -8.56
N TRP A 101 -11.61 13.98 -8.42
CA TRP A 101 -10.69 13.93 -9.55
C TRP A 101 -9.62 12.86 -9.37
N PRO A 102 -9.49 11.89 -10.29
CA PRO A 102 -8.35 10.98 -10.28
C PRO A 102 -7.06 11.75 -10.57
N THR A 103 -5.95 11.29 -10.00
CA THR A 103 -4.60 11.77 -10.38
C THR A 103 -3.78 10.62 -10.92
N LEU A 104 -2.69 10.93 -11.62
CA LEU A 104 -1.70 9.94 -12.02
C LEU A 104 -1.11 9.26 -10.77
N PRO A 105 -1.12 7.92 -10.68
CA PRO A 105 -0.58 7.17 -9.55
C PRO A 105 0.90 7.45 -9.28
N GLN A 106 1.21 7.70 -8.01
CA GLN A 106 2.57 7.78 -7.50
C GLN A 106 2.67 7.00 -6.18
N ALA A 107 3.65 6.10 -6.11
CA ALA A 107 3.90 5.24 -4.96
C ALA A 107 5.38 5.05 -4.70
N THR A 108 5.73 4.90 -3.43
CA THR A 108 6.96 4.25 -2.99
C THR A 108 6.59 3.29 -1.88
N TRP A 109 6.79 2.00 -2.10
CA TRP A 109 6.24 0.96 -1.23
C TRP A 109 7.26 -0.09 -0.84
N PHE A 110 7.21 -0.50 0.42
CA PHE A 110 7.89 -1.66 0.97
C PHE A 110 6.83 -2.70 1.28
N PHE A 111 6.96 -3.88 0.69
CA PHE A 111 5.88 -4.84 0.63
C PHE A 111 6.37 -6.25 0.94
N LEU A 112 5.60 -6.98 1.72
CA LEU A 112 5.73 -8.41 1.96
C LEU A 112 4.55 -9.12 1.31
N ALA A 113 4.85 -10.04 0.40
CA ALA A 113 3.88 -10.98 -0.14
C ALA A 113 4.11 -12.36 0.48
N SER A 114 3.04 -13.06 0.88
CA SER A 114 3.16 -14.39 1.47
C SER A 114 3.68 -15.43 0.46
N PRO A 115 4.12 -16.62 0.91
CA PRO A 115 4.50 -17.71 0.01
C PRO A 115 3.39 -18.16 -0.95
N HIS A 116 2.13 -17.87 -0.61
CA HIS A 116 0.94 -18.21 -1.39
C HIS A 116 0.52 -17.10 -2.37
N CYS A 117 1.18 -15.93 -2.31
CA CYS A 117 0.94 -14.85 -3.26
C CYS A 117 1.68 -15.11 -4.57
N ASP A 118 1.01 -14.86 -5.68
CA ASP A 118 1.60 -14.75 -7.01
C ASP A 118 1.36 -13.33 -7.53
N LEU A 119 2.36 -12.46 -7.34
CA LEU A 119 2.31 -11.09 -7.83
C LEU A 119 2.93 -11.02 -9.23
N PRO A 120 2.13 -10.88 -10.31
CA PRO A 120 2.61 -10.94 -11.69
C PRO A 120 3.50 -9.76 -12.11
N LEU A 121 3.72 -8.79 -11.21
CA LEU A 121 4.54 -7.59 -11.45
C LEU A 121 5.72 -7.50 -10.46
N ALA A 122 6.16 -8.63 -9.91
CA ALA A 122 7.37 -8.65 -9.09
C ALA A 122 8.59 -8.15 -9.88
N PRO A 123 9.55 -7.46 -9.24
CA PRO A 123 10.75 -6.97 -9.92
C PRO A 123 11.47 -8.09 -10.67
N LEU A 124 12.03 -7.79 -11.84
CA LEU A 124 12.96 -8.71 -12.48
C LEU A 124 14.25 -8.81 -11.65
N GLN A 125 14.85 -9.99 -11.66
CA GLN A 125 16.20 -10.19 -11.13
C GLN A 125 17.23 -9.47 -12.03
N ALA A 126 18.46 -9.32 -11.54
CA ALA A 126 19.52 -8.63 -12.27
C ALA A 126 19.86 -9.28 -13.62
N ASP A 127 19.58 -10.58 -13.77
CA ASP A 127 19.77 -11.36 -14.99
C ASP A 127 18.56 -11.33 -15.94
N GLY A 128 17.52 -10.54 -15.62
CA GLY A 128 16.28 -10.44 -16.39
C GLY A 128 15.29 -11.58 -16.16
N SER A 129 15.58 -12.52 -15.26
CA SER A 129 14.64 -13.57 -14.88
C SER A 129 13.53 -13.04 -13.96
N PHE A 130 12.39 -13.74 -13.94
CA PHE A 130 11.28 -13.40 -13.05
C PHE A 130 11.65 -13.69 -11.60
N THR A 131 11.39 -12.72 -10.71
CA THR A 131 11.38 -13.00 -9.27
C THR A 131 10.02 -13.62 -8.94
N PRO A 132 9.97 -14.72 -8.15
CA PRO A 132 8.71 -15.19 -7.59
C PRO A 132 8.03 -14.03 -6.85
N GLY A 133 6.76 -13.73 -7.12
CA GLY A 133 6.04 -12.59 -6.54
C GLY A 133 5.65 -12.75 -5.07
N ARG A 134 6.62 -13.18 -4.26
CA ARG A 134 6.55 -13.52 -2.84
C ARG A 134 7.79 -13.01 -2.12
N GLY A 135 7.68 -12.81 -0.81
CA GLY A 135 8.74 -12.25 0.01
C GLY A 135 8.75 -10.72 0.02
N TRP A 136 9.87 -10.14 0.45
CA TRP A 136 10.03 -8.70 0.56
C TRP A 136 10.51 -8.08 -0.74
N PHE A 137 9.88 -6.98 -1.13
CA PHE A 137 10.37 -6.13 -2.22
C PHE A 137 10.05 -4.66 -1.93
N ALA A 138 10.85 -3.79 -2.53
CA ALA A 138 10.65 -2.35 -2.53
C ALA A 138 10.44 -1.90 -3.97
N ASN A 139 9.36 -1.14 -4.21
CA ASN A 139 9.00 -0.68 -5.54
C ASN A 139 8.61 0.79 -5.53
N THR A 140 8.84 1.44 -6.66
CA THR A 140 8.38 2.81 -6.91
C THR A 140 7.57 2.85 -8.19
N LEU A 141 6.51 3.64 -8.17
CA LEU A 141 5.68 3.94 -9.32
C LEU A 141 5.57 5.46 -9.42
N ASP A 142 5.89 6.02 -10.57
CA ASP A 142 5.68 7.44 -10.83
C ASP A 142 5.19 7.62 -12.27
N THR A 143 3.87 7.61 -12.42
CA THR A 143 3.22 7.73 -13.73
C THR A 143 3.14 9.18 -14.22
N THR A 144 3.64 10.16 -13.45
CA THR A 144 3.74 11.56 -13.89
C THR A 144 4.94 11.81 -14.81
N ARG A 145 5.89 10.85 -14.88
CA ARG A 145 7.08 10.99 -15.72
C ARG A 145 6.75 10.80 -17.20
N PRO A 146 7.38 11.54 -18.11
CA PRO A 146 7.17 11.37 -19.56
C PRO A 146 7.36 9.94 -20.05
N ARG A 147 8.26 9.17 -19.42
CA ARG A 147 8.48 7.75 -19.75
C ARG A 147 7.23 6.88 -19.55
N ALA A 148 6.33 7.26 -18.64
CA ALA A 148 5.07 6.55 -18.44
C ALA A 148 4.15 6.63 -19.66
N LEU A 149 4.29 7.66 -20.51
CA LEU A 149 3.53 7.76 -21.76
C LEU A 149 3.82 6.61 -22.73
N ALA A 150 5.00 5.98 -22.63
CA ALA A 150 5.32 4.79 -23.41
C ALA A 150 4.37 3.60 -23.10
N LEU A 151 3.75 3.60 -21.91
CA LEU A 151 2.78 2.59 -21.50
C LEU A 151 1.33 2.98 -21.84
N ALA A 152 1.08 4.21 -22.31
CA ALA A 152 -0.28 4.68 -22.59
C ALA A 152 -1.04 3.81 -23.61
N PRO A 153 -0.42 3.28 -24.69
CA PRO A 153 -1.12 2.38 -25.61
C PRO A 153 -1.59 1.07 -24.96
N LEU A 154 -0.94 0.65 -23.86
CA LEU A 154 -1.29 -0.56 -23.12
C LEU A 154 -2.38 -0.31 -22.07
N ALA A 155 -2.68 0.94 -21.71
CA ALA A 155 -3.59 1.27 -20.62
C ALA A 155 -4.99 0.66 -20.80
N LEU A 156 -5.60 0.83 -21.99
CA LEU A 156 -6.94 0.30 -22.27
C LEU A 156 -6.95 -1.23 -22.37
N PRO A 157 -6.04 -1.89 -23.12
CA PRO A 157 -5.93 -3.35 -23.10
C PRO A 157 -5.75 -3.93 -21.69
N THR A 158 -4.88 -3.33 -20.87
CA THR A 158 -4.66 -3.77 -19.48
C THR A 158 -5.91 -3.60 -18.64
N LEU A 159 -6.65 -2.49 -18.78
CA LEU A 159 -7.92 -2.28 -18.06
C LEU A 159 -8.98 -3.32 -18.46
N LEU A 160 -9.11 -3.62 -19.75
CA LEU A 160 -10.07 -4.59 -20.25
C LEU A 160 -9.71 -6.04 -19.88
N ALA A 161 -8.41 -6.33 -19.72
CA ALA A 161 -7.90 -7.61 -19.26
C ALA A 161 -8.06 -7.79 -17.74
N ASN A 162 -7.94 -6.73 -16.96
CA ASN A 162 -8.19 -6.70 -15.51
C ASN A 162 -9.71 -6.72 -15.20
N ARG A 163 -10.39 -7.79 -15.59
CA ARG A 163 -11.78 -8.01 -15.17
C ARG A 163 -11.78 -8.43 -13.70
N PHE A 164 -12.32 -7.58 -12.83
CA PHE A 164 -12.66 -7.94 -11.45
C PHE A 164 -13.89 -8.87 -11.49
N THR A 165 -13.66 -10.17 -11.65
CA THR A 165 -14.67 -11.22 -11.44
C THR A 165 -14.59 -11.76 -10.05
#